data_AF-A0A952ESG4-F1
#
_entry.id   AF-A0A952ESG4-F1
#
_cell.length_a   1.000
_cell.length_b   1.000
_cell.length_c   1.000
_cell.angle_alpha   90.00
_cell.angle_beta   90.00
_cell.angle_gamma   90.00
#
_symmetry.space_group_name_H-M   'P 1'
#
loop_
_entity.id
_entity.type
_entity.pdbx_description
1 polymer ?
#
loop_
_entity_poly.entity_id
_entity_poly.type
_entity_poly.pdbx_seq_one_letter_code
_entity_poly.pdbx_strand_id
1 'polypeptide(L)'
;MSDFKPKSDFLRVLSERGYIHQCSDFAGLDEKARKERITAYVGYDCTAPSLHIGNLISAMMLHWLQQTGHRPITLMGGGTTRVGDPSGKDETRKLLTVDQIEANKNSIKGVFSRFLDYGASSNGAIMVDNAEWLTKLNYIDMLRDIGRHFSINRMLTMDSVKLRLEREQELSFIEFNYMILQSYDFVELSRTHYCCLQMGGSDQWGNIVNGVELGRRMGSQQLYALTTPLLTTASGAKMGKTASGAVWLNADLFSPYDYWQYWRNTEDADVSRFLKLFTILPLDEIVRLSALAGSEINEAKKVLATEATALLHGREAADEAAETARKTFEQGVAADTLPTVSFSRIELDAGIGVLTAFVLAGLVPSTGEARRQIQGGGLRVNDNLVSDPRAVLREGDLRDGTIKLSMGKKRHILLKPE
;
A
#
# COMPACT_ATOMS: atom_id res chain seq x y z
N MET A 1 20.36 -13.11 -7.15
CA MET A 1 21.09 -11.84 -6.90
C MET A 1 22.58 -12.01 -6.58
N SER A 2 23.12 -13.24 -6.44
CA SER A 2 24.37 -13.45 -5.67
C SER A 2 25.64 -12.78 -6.22
N ASP A 3 25.77 -12.48 -7.52
CA ASP A 3 27.07 -12.04 -8.06
C ASP A 3 27.07 -10.66 -8.75
N PHE A 4 25.92 -10.04 -9.00
CA PHE A 4 25.88 -8.71 -9.61
C PHE A 4 25.94 -7.61 -8.55
N LYS A 5 26.98 -6.77 -8.61
CA LYS A 5 27.13 -5.58 -7.76
C LYS A 5 26.89 -4.32 -8.60
N PRO A 6 25.76 -3.61 -8.40
CA PRO A 6 25.46 -2.38 -9.13
C PRO A 6 26.54 -1.31 -8.94
N LYS A 7 26.85 -0.57 -10.02
CA LYS A 7 27.79 0.55 -10.03
C LYS A 7 27.11 1.89 -10.25
N SER A 8 25.96 1.92 -10.92
CA SER A 8 25.14 3.12 -11.03
C SER A 8 24.46 3.43 -9.69
N ASP A 9 24.32 4.72 -9.37
CA ASP A 9 23.64 5.13 -8.15
C ASP A 9 22.19 4.64 -8.12
N PHE A 10 21.52 4.65 -9.27
CA PHE A 10 20.15 4.16 -9.41
C PHE A 10 19.97 2.70 -8.98
N LEU A 11 20.71 1.78 -9.60
CA LEU A 11 20.55 0.36 -9.27
C LEU A 11 21.12 0.02 -7.90
N ARG A 12 22.14 0.75 -7.43
CA ARG A 12 22.65 0.62 -6.06
C ARG A 12 21.58 0.96 -5.03
N VAL A 13 20.93 2.12 -5.16
CA VAL A 13 19.84 2.55 -4.26
C VAL A 13 18.68 1.55 -4.29
N LEU A 14 18.24 1.13 -5.48
CA LEU A 14 17.15 0.15 -5.58
C LEU A 14 17.52 -1.21 -4.97
N SER A 15 18.76 -1.65 -5.15
CA SER A 15 19.26 -2.91 -4.57
C SER A 15 19.35 -2.85 -3.06
N GLU A 16 19.97 -1.80 -2.49
CA GLU A 16 20.17 -1.65 -1.04
C GLU A 16 18.84 -1.50 -0.28
N ARG A 17 17.85 -0.88 -0.92
CA ARG A 17 16.49 -0.72 -0.38
C ARG A 17 15.58 -1.92 -0.63
N GLY A 18 15.98 -2.86 -1.49
CA GLY A 18 15.24 -4.10 -1.73
C GLY A 18 14.07 -3.98 -2.73
N TYR A 19 14.14 -3.05 -3.68
CA TYR A 19 13.13 -2.91 -4.74
C TYR A 19 13.31 -3.89 -5.90
N ILE A 20 14.45 -4.56 -6.04
CA ILE A 20 14.75 -5.34 -7.24
C ILE A 20 14.25 -6.78 -7.07
N HIS A 21 13.33 -7.20 -7.93
CA HIS A 21 12.93 -8.59 -8.09
C HIS A 21 13.59 -9.25 -9.30
N GLN A 22 13.33 -8.73 -10.51
CA GLN A 22 13.88 -9.23 -11.77
C GLN A 22 14.31 -8.06 -12.66
N CYS A 23 15.33 -8.28 -13.49
CA CYS A 23 15.75 -7.35 -14.53
C CYS A 23 16.09 -8.13 -15.79
N SER A 24 15.79 -7.57 -16.98
CA SER A 24 16.09 -8.23 -18.26
C SER A 24 17.58 -8.33 -18.55
N ASP A 25 18.35 -7.30 -18.18
CA ASP A 25 19.81 -7.24 -18.33
C ASP A 25 20.38 -6.24 -17.31
N PHE A 26 20.89 -6.78 -16.19
CA PHE A 26 21.49 -5.98 -15.13
C PHE A 26 22.73 -5.21 -15.60
N ALA A 27 23.61 -5.86 -16.35
CA ALA A 27 24.89 -5.26 -16.73
C ALA A 27 24.68 -4.14 -17.76
N GLY A 28 23.83 -4.36 -18.76
CA GLY A 28 23.49 -3.35 -19.76
C GLY A 28 22.77 -2.14 -19.15
N LEU A 29 21.79 -2.37 -18.26
CA LEU A 29 21.07 -1.28 -17.61
C LEU A 29 21.98 -0.45 -16.70
N ASP A 30 22.81 -1.12 -15.88
CA ASP A 30 23.73 -0.44 -14.96
C ASP A 30 24.76 0.40 -15.70
N GLU A 31 25.35 -0.14 -16.76
CA GLU A 31 26.33 0.59 -17.56
C GLU A 31 25.71 1.78 -18.29
N LYS A 32 24.47 1.65 -18.77
CA LYS A 32 23.74 2.76 -19.40
C LYS A 32 23.42 3.85 -18.37
N ALA A 33 22.86 3.48 -17.23
CA ALA A 33 22.54 4.42 -16.13
C ALA A 33 23.80 5.12 -15.57
N ARG A 34 24.96 4.47 -15.63
CA ARG A 34 26.25 5.08 -15.24
C ARG A 34 26.78 6.08 -16.26
N LYS A 35 26.59 5.81 -17.55
CA LYS A 35 27.12 6.66 -18.64
C LYS A 35 26.26 7.88 -18.91
N GLU A 36 24.95 7.73 -18.82
CA GLU A 36 24.02 8.75 -19.28
C GLU A 36 22.71 8.73 -18.50
N ARG A 37 21.96 9.82 -18.64
CA ARG A 37 20.61 9.92 -18.11
C ARG A 37 19.69 8.97 -18.86
N ILE A 38 19.12 7.99 -18.15
CA ILE A 38 18.04 7.18 -18.70
C ILE A 38 16.68 7.84 -18.47
N THR A 39 15.73 7.54 -19.37
CA THR A 39 14.31 7.81 -19.16
C THR A 39 13.61 6.48 -18.92
N ALA A 40 12.82 6.39 -17.85
CA ALA A 40 12.08 5.19 -17.51
C ALA A 40 10.64 5.51 -17.11
N TYR A 41 9.73 4.54 -17.27
CA TYR A 41 8.32 4.74 -16.96
C TYR A 41 7.71 3.64 -16.11
N VAL A 42 6.60 3.99 -15.45
CA VAL A 42 5.62 3.05 -14.88
C VAL A 42 4.24 3.44 -15.40
N GLY A 43 3.45 2.45 -15.82
CA GLY A 43 2.05 2.61 -16.22
C GLY A 43 1.08 2.51 -15.05
N TYR A 44 0.04 3.34 -15.05
CA TYR A 44 -1.00 3.38 -14.03
C TYR A 44 -2.38 3.43 -14.68
N ASP A 45 -3.11 2.31 -14.63
CA ASP A 45 -4.49 2.24 -15.11
C ASP A 45 -5.45 2.97 -14.15
N CYS A 46 -6.34 3.77 -14.72
CA CYS A 46 -7.30 4.64 -14.05
C CYS A 46 -8.57 3.88 -13.56
N THR A 47 -8.37 2.72 -12.91
CA THR A 47 -9.46 1.80 -12.54
C THR A 47 -10.21 2.19 -11.26
N ALA A 48 -9.71 3.17 -10.52
CA ALA A 48 -10.25 3.62 -9.25
C ALA A 48 -10.02 5.14 -9.08
N PRO A 49 -10.79 5.82 -8.21
CA PRO A 49 -10.65 7.26 -7.98
C PRO A 49 -9.33 7.67 -7.31
N SER A 50 -8.54 6.73 -6.81
CA SER A 50 -7.19 7.00 -6.29
C SER A 50 -6.31 5.77 -6.48
N LEU A 51 -5.00 5.99 -6.37
CA LEU A 51 -4.05 4.91 -6.16
C LEU A 51 -4.17 4.38 -4.73
N HIS A 52 -3.72 3.15 -4.51
CA HIS A 52 -3.62 2.58 -3.17
C HIS A 52 -2.17 2.24 -2.84
N ILE A 53 -1.91 1.83 -1.60
CA ILE A 53 -0.56 1.50 -1.13
C ILE A 53 0.22 0.52 -2.00
N GLY A 54 -0.45 -0.42 -2.68
CA GLY A 54 0.19 -1.31 -3.65
C GLY A 54 0.85 -0.60 -4.84
N ASN A 55 0.40 0.61 -5.21
CA ASN A 55 1.00 1.44 -6.24
C ASN A 55 2.13 2.33 -5.70
N LEU A 56 2.22 2.50 -4.37
CA LEU A 56 3.21 3.38 -3.76
C LEU A 56 4.62 2.88 -4.03
N ILE A 57 4.84 1.57 -4.04
CA ILE A 57 6.17 1.00 -4.31
C ILE A 57 6.72 1.40 -5.68
N SER A 58 5.89 1.38 -6.72
CA SER A 58 6.32 1.78 -8.06
C SER A 58 6.46 3.30 -8.20
N ALA A 59 5.65 4.08 -7.46
CA ALA A 59 5.85 5.53 -7.35
C ALA A 59 7.19 5.85 -6.66
N MET A 60 7.57 5.09 -5.62
CA MET A 60 8.86 5.23 -4.95
C MET A 60 10.04 4.81 -5.84
N MET A 61 9.88 3.81 -6.71
CA MET A 61 10.90 3.49 -7.72
C MET A 61 11.14 4.68 -8.67
N LEU A 62 10.08 5.36 -9.12
CA LEU A 62 10.19 6.57 -9.93
C LEU A 62 10.83 7.73 -9.14
N HIS A 63 10.52 7.85 -7.85
CA HIS A 63 11.17 8.83 -6.98
C HIS A 63 12.67 8.60 -6.93
N TRP A 64 13.13 7.39 -6.61
CA TRP A 64 14.56 7.06 -6.56
C TRP A 64 15.24 7.22 -7.91
N LEU A 65 14.58 6.83 -9.01
CA LEU A 65 15.05 7.11 -10.37
C LEU A 65 15.33 8.60 -10.56
N GLN A 66 14.40 9.47 -10.13
CA GLN A 66 14.58 10.92 -10.23
C GLN A 66 15.72 11.43 -9.35
N GLN A 67 15.78 10.99 -8.09
CA GLN A 67 16.80 11.42 -7.12
C GLN A 67 18.21 11.01 -7.55
N THR A 68 18.37 9.93 -8.31
CA THR A 68 19.65 9.51 -8.88
C THR A 68 19.91 10.14 -10.27
N GLY A 69 19.21 11.22 -10.62
CA GLY A 69 19.49 12.04 -11.81
C GLY A 69 18.85 11.56 -13.11
N HIS A 70 17.98 10.54 -13.07
CA HIS A 70 17.27 10.00 -14.23
C HIS A 70 15.88 10.61 -14.40
N ARG A 71 15.27 10.40 -15.56
CA ARG A 71 13.98 11.03 -15.88
C ARG A 71 12.81 10.03 -15.74
N PRO A 72 11.91 10.21 -14.76
CA PRO A 72 10.72 9.39 -14.62
C PRO A 72 9.60 9.82 -15.59
N ILE A 73 8.84 8.85 -16.06
CA ILE A 73 7.56 9.05 -16.74
C ILE A 73 6.47 8.33 -15.94
N THR A 74 5.44 9.07 -15.54
CA THR A 74 4.17 8.51 -15.06
C THR A 74 3.22 8.39 -16.26
N LEU A 75 3.04 7.17 -16.76
CA LEU A 75 2.12 6.90 -17.87
C LEU A 75 0.72 6.65 -17.31
N MET A 76 -0.21 7.57 -17.58
CA MET A 76 -1.63 7.38 -17.31
C MET A 76 -2.23 6.42 -18.34
N GLY A 77 -2.91 5.39 -17.87
CA GLY A 77 -3.50 4.35 -18.70
C GLY A 77 -4.88 4.69 -19.24
N GLY A 78 -5.13 5.90 -19.78
CA GLY A 78 -6.47 6.30 -20.22
C GLY A 78 -7.01 5.46 -21.38
N GLY A 79 -6.13 4.93 -22.23
CA GLY A 79 -6.45 3.97 -23.29
C GLY A 79 -6.52 2.53 -22.78
N THR A 80 -5.50 2.07 -22.04
CA THR A 80 -5.44 0.69 -21.50
C THR A 80 -6.56 0.39 -20.51
N THR A 81 -7.02 1.37 -19.73
CA THR A 81 -8.15 1.21 -18.79
C THR A 81 -9.46 0.91 -19.52
N ARG A 82 -9.62 1.32 -20.78
CA ARG A 82 -10.81 0.99 -21.61
C ARG A 82 -10.86 -0.50 -21.99
N VAL A 83 -9.74 -1.20 -21.84
CA VAL A 83 -9.55 -2.62 -22.17
C VAL A 83 -9.51 -3.46 -20.90
N GLY A 84 -8.66 -3.08 -19.93
CA GLY A 84 -8.51 -3.71 -18.63
C GLY A 84 -7.42 -4.79 -18.58
N ASP A 85 -6.48 -4.66 -17.62
CA ASP A 85 -5.39 -5.63 -17.41
C ASP A 85 -5.89 -6.94 -16.78
N PRO A 86 -5.66 -8.10 -17.43
CA PRO A 86 -5.97 -9.42 -16.85
C PRO A 86 -4.89 -9.93 -15.87
N SER A 87 -3.72 -9.30 -15.79
CA SER A 87 -2.54 -9.84 -15.09
C SER A 87 -2.75 -9.92 -13.57
N GLY A 88 -2.53 -11.11 -13.00
CA GLY A 88 -2.64 -11.34 -11.55
C GLY A 88 -4.06 -11.22 -10.96
N LYS A 89 -5.10 -11.31 -11.80
CA LYS A 89 -6.52 -11.22 -11.42
C LYS A 89 -7.29 -12.46 -11.85
N ASP A 90 -8.22 -12.89 -10.97
CA ASP A 90 -9.10 -14.04 -11.19
C ASP A 90 -10.48 -13.65 -11.78
N GLU A 91 -10.85 -12.37 -11.72
CA GLU A 91 -12.16 -11.87 -12.16
C GLU A 91 -12.02 -10.89 -13.33
N THR A 92 -12.97 -10.94 -14.26
CA THR A 92 -13.08 -10.00 -15.38
C THR A 92 -13.29 -8.57 -14.87
N ARG A 93 -12.56 -7.62 -15.45
CA ARG A 93 -12.66 -6.20 -15.09
C ARG A 93 -14.02 -5.62 -15.50
N LYS A 94 -14.61 -4.80 -14.62
CA LYS A 94 -15.74 -3.94 -15.01
C LYS A 94 -15.26 -2.87 -15.97
N LEU A 95 -15.96 -2.72 -17.10
CA LEU A 95 -15.73 -1.63 -18.05
C LEU A 95 -16.26 -0.32 -17.47
N LEU A 96 -15.36 0.66 -17.33
CA LEU A 96 -15.69 2.01 -16.86
C LEU A 96 -16.12 2.88 -18.05
N THR A 97 -16.98 3.88 -17.79
CA THR A 97 -17.27 4.90 -18.79
C THR A 97 -16.07 5.80 -19.03
N VAL A 98 -15.99 6.45 -20.20
CA VAL A 98 -14.90 7.40 -20.49
C VAL A 98 -14.86 8.51 -19.44
N ASP A 99 -16.02 9.05 -19.04
CA ASP A 99 -16.10 10.08 -18.01
C ASP A 99 -15.57 9.61 -16.65
N GLN A 100 -15.84 8.36 -16.27
CA GLN A 100 -15.27 7.76 -15.04
C GLN A 100 -13.75 7.62 -15.14
N ILE A 101 -13.23 7.20 -16.30
CA ILE A 101 -11.79 7.07 -16.53
C ILE A 101 -11.12 8.44 -16.44
N GLU A 102 -11.71 9.48 -17.03
CA GLU A 102 -11.20 10.85 -16.96
C GLU A 102 -11.23 11.41 -15.52
N ALA A 103 -12.31 11.18 -14.79
CA ALA A 103 -12.42 11.59 -13.39
C ALA A 103 -11.34 10.91 -12.51
N ASN A 104 -11.19 9.58 -12.66
CA ASN A 104 -10.17 8.81 -11.96
C ASN A 104 -8.77 9.28 -12.32
N LYS A 105 -8.50 9.49 -13.62
CA LYS A 105 -7.22 9.98 -14.12
C LYS A 105 -6.86 11.30 -13.45
N ASN A 106 -7.74 12.30 -13.49
CA ASN A 106 -7.50 13.61 -12.90
C ASN A 106 -7.23 13.54 -11.39
N SER A 107 -7.97 12.70 -10.68
CA SER A 107 -7.76 12.47 -9.25
C SER A 107 -6.40 11.83 -8.95
N ILE A 108 -5.96 10.85 -9.74
CA ILE A 108 -4.68 10.17 -9.57
C ILE A 108 -3.48 11.10 -9.81
N LYS A 109 -3.56 12.05 -10.76
CA LYS A 109 -2.44 12.94 -11.11
C LYS A 109 -1.87 13.67 -9.89
N GLY A 110 -2.74 14.13 -8.98
CA GLY A 110 -2.34 14.88 -7.79
C GLY A 110 -1.42 14.09 -6.86
N VAL A 111 -1.58 12.76 -6.78
CA VAL A 111 -0.77 11.89 -5.92
C VAL A 111 0.71 11.94 -6.29
N PHE A 112 1.04 11.90 -7.59
CA PHE A 112 2.43 11.82 -8.03
C PHE A 112 3.25 13.07 -7.73
N SER A 113 2.61 14.25 -7.66
CA SER A 113 3.28 15.51 -7.33
C SER A 113 3.94 15.53 -5.95
N ARG A 114 3.55 14.59 -5.06
CA ARG A 114 4.18 14.40 -3.74
C ARG A 114 5.50 13.64 -3.80
N PHE A 115 5.69 12.83 -4.84
CA PHE A 115 6.84 11.94 -5.00
C PHE A 115 7.81 12.40 -6.07
N LEU A 116 7.32 13.15 -7.07
CA LEU A 116 8.05 13.52 -8.27
C LEU A 116 7.97 15.02 -8.52
N ASP A 117 9.12 15.59 -8.92
CA ASP A 117 9.19 16.97 -9.41
C ASP A 117 8.94 17.01 -10.92
N TYR A 118 7.84 17.66 -11.32
CA TYR A 118 7.47 17.89 -12.73
C TYR A 118 8.01 19.22 -13.29
N GLY A 119 8.91 19.89 -12.57
CA GLY A 119 9.50 21.17 -12.96
C GLY A 119 10.42 21.10 -14.19
N ALA A 120 10.93 22.27 -14.59
CA ALA A 120 11.80 22.44 -15.76
C ALA A 120 13.25 21.94 -15.55
N SER A 121 13.50 21.15 -14.50
CA SER A 121 14.81 20.56 -14.25
C SER A 121 15.19 19.60 -15.37
N SER A 122 16.49 19.37 -15.55
CA SER A 122 16.98 18.52 -16.65
C SER A 122 16.53 17.04 -16.55
N ASN A 123 16.08 16.62 -15.36
CA ASN A 123 15.48 15.32 -15.04
C ASN A 123 14.03 15.45 -14.55
N GLY A 124 13.35 16.55 -14.90
CA GLY A 124 11.95 16.79 -14.58
C GLY A 124 11.06 15.65 -15.06
N ALA A 125 10.16 15.20 -14.19
CA ALA A 125 9.22 14.13 -14.46
C ALA A 125 8.27 14.50 -15.60
N ILE A 126 7.82 13.50 -16.35
CA ILE A 126 6.83 13.69 -17.42
C ILE A 126 5.58 12.88 -17.07
N MET A 127 4.42 13.48 -17.24
CA MET A 127 3.15 12.78 -17.19
C MET A 127 2.51 12.79 -18.57
N VAL A 128 2.21 11.61 -19.10
CA VAL A 128 1.57 11.40 -20.41
C VAL A 128 0.42 10.42 -20.29
N ASP A 129 -0.48 10.41 -21.26
CA ASP A 129 -1.62 9.50 -21.30
C ASP A 129 -1.58 8.65 -22.56
N ASN A 130 -1.60 7.31 -22.42
CA ASN A 130 -1.61 6.42 -23.58
C ASN A 130 -2.87 6.53 -24.43
N ALA A 131 -3.94 7.16 -23.95
CA ALA A 131 -5.08 7.52 -24.79
C ALA A 131 -4.64 8.39 -25.98
N GLU A 132 -3.58 9.19 -25.86
CA GLU A 132 -3.12 10.10 -26.91
C GLU A 132 -2.71 9.38 -28.21
N TRP A 133 -2.24 8.13 -28.13
CA TRP A 133 -1.91 7.31 -29.29
C TRP A 133 -2.87 6.12 -29.44
N LEU A 134 -3.23 5.43 -28.36
CA LEU A 134 -4.04 4.21 -28.45
C LEU A 134 -5.44 4.46 -29.01
N THR A 135 -6.11 5.58 -28.69
CA THR A 135 -7.47 5.83 -29.21
C THR A 135 -7.47 6.27 -30.67
N LYS A 136 -6.29 6.50 -31.26
CA LYS A 136 -6.12 6.91 -32.66
C LYS A 136 -5.64 5.75 -33.54
N LEU A 137 -5.34 4.58 -32.95
CA LEU A 137 -4.95 3.40 -33.70
C LEU A 137 -6.15 2.84 -34.48
N ASN A 138 -6.07 2.88 -35.81
CA ASN A 138 -7.03 2.15 -36.64
C ASN A 138 -6.82 0.65 -36.46
N TYR A 139 -7.91 -0.12 -36.40
CA TYR A 139 -7.84 -1.56 -36.12
C TYR A 139 -6.96 -2.32 -37.12
N ILE A 140 -7.10 -2.05 -38.42
CA ILE A 140 -6.31 -2.73 -39.46
C ILE A 140 -4.84 -2.34 -39.39
N ASP A 141 -4.54 -1.05 -39.15
CA ASP A 141 -3.16 -0.58 -38.98
C ASP A 141 -2.54 -1.20 -37.72
N MET A 142 -3.28 -1.29 -36.61
CA MET A 142 -2.83 -1.96 -35.39
C MET A 142 -2.48 -3.42 -35.67
N LEU A 143 -3.36 -4.19 -36.35
CA LEU A 143 -3.08 -5.59 -36.68
C LEU A 143 -1.86 -5.74 -37.60
N ARG A 144 -1.76 -4.89 -38.62
CA ARG A 144 -0.71 -4.99 -39.64
C ARG A 144 0.64 -4.51 -39.12
N ASP A 145 0.68 -3.41 -38.38
CA ASP A 145 1.93 -2.76 -38.01
C ASP A 145 2.42 -3.21 -36.64
N ILE A 146 1.52 -3.64 -35.74
CA ILE A 146 1.83 -4.06 -34.38
C ILE A 146 1.52 -5.56 -34.20
N GLY A 147 0.28 -5.98 -34.47
CA GLY A 147 -0.24 -7.33 -34.24
C GLY A 147 0.57 -8.44 -34.91
N ARG A 148 1.12 -8.19 -36.11
CA ARG A 148 2.00 -9.14 -36.83
C ARG A 148 3.24 -9.58 -36.04
N HIS A 149 3.62 -8.83 -35.01
CA HIS A 149 4.77 -9.12 -34.16
C HIS A 149 4.41 -10.01 -32.96
N PHE A 150 3.14 -10.39 -32.78
CA PHE A 150 2.69 -11.24 -31.70
C PHE A 150 2.35 -12.64 -32.21
N SER A 151 2.72 -13.66 -31.42
CA SER A 151 2.33 -15.05 -31.67
C SER A 151 1.33 -15.46 -30.61
N ILE A 152 0.14 -15.90 -31.03
CA ILE A 152 -0.90 -16.39 -30.13
C ILE A 152 -0.35 -17.53 -29.26
N ASN A 153 0.35 -18.50 -29.84
CA ASN A 153 0.97 -19.62 -29.10
C ASN A 153 1.88 -19.12 -27.98
N ARG A 154 2.71 -18.11 -28.23
CA ARG A 154 3.59 -17.54 -27.21
C ARG A 154 2.79 -16.81 -26.12
N MET A 155 1.78 -16.03 -26.50
CA MET A 155 0.94 -15.30 -25.54
C MET A 155 0.22 -16.26 -24.58
N LEU A 156 -0.27 -17.40 -25.09
CA LEU A 156 -0.92 -18.44 -24.27
C LEU A 156 0.01 -19.10 -23.26
N THR A 157 1.33 -19.10 -23.50
CA THR A 157 2.31 -19.69 -22.56
C THR A 157 2.69 -18.77 -21.40
N MET A 158 2.28 -17.50 -21.42
CA MET A 158 2.61 -16.58 -20.35
C MET A 158 1.83 -16.92 -19.08
N ASP A 159 2.51 -16.96 -17.94
CA ASP A 159 1.90 -17.41 -16.67
C ASP A 159 0.61 -16.67 -16.32
N SER A 160 0.52 -15.36 -16.62
CA SER A 160 -0.68 -14.55 -16.40
C SER A 160 -1.90 -15.03 -17.20
N VAL A 161 -1.70 -15.55 -18.41
CA VAL A 161 -2.74 -16.06 -19.30
C VAL A 161 -2.98 -17.55 -19.05
N LYS A 162 -1.89 -18.32 -18.98
CA LYS A 162 -1.89 -19.77 -18.78
C LYS A 162 -2.68 -20.16 -17.52
N LEU A 163 -2.45 -19.49 -16.40
CA LEU A 163 -3.13 -19.79 -15.13
C LEU A 163 -4.65 -19.56 -15.21
N ARG A 164 -5.12 -18.53 -15.95
CA ARG A 164 -6.56 -18.31 -16.14
C ARG A 164 -7.18 -19.41 -16.99
N LEU A 165 -6.50 -19.81 -18.07
CA LEU A 165 -6.96 -20.89 -18.94
C LEU A 165 -7.00 -22.25 -18.22
N GLU A 166 -5.98 -22.56 -17.41
CA GLU A 166 -5.94 -23.78 -16.59
C GLU A 166 -7.06 -23.83 -15.54
N ARG A 167 -7.52 -22.67 -15.07
CA ARG A 167 -8.64 -22.53 -14.12
C ARG A 167 -10.00 -22.46 -14.82
N GLU A 168 -10.06 -22.66 -16.13
CA GLU A 168 -11.27 -22.51 -16.96
C GLU A 168 -11.95 -21.14 -16.80
N GLN A 169 -11.17 -20.11 -16.44
CA GLN A 169 -11.66 -18.74 -16.38
C GLN A 169 -11.67 -18.15 -17.77
N GLU A 170 -12.80 -17.56 -18.15
CA GLU A 170 -12.94 -16.87 -19.44
C GLU A 170 -11.89 -15.76 -19.56
N LEU A 171 -11.13 -15.75 -20.66
CA LEU A 171 -10.27 -14.64 -21.04
C LEU A 171 -10.83 -14.03 -22.32
N SER A 172 -11.39 -12.84 -22.19
CA SER A 172 -12.04 -12.18 -23.31
C SER A 172 -11.03 -11.68 -24.35
N PHE A 173 -11.48 -11.52 -25.59
CA PHE A 173 -10.63 -10.97 -26.66
C PHE A 173 -10.09 -9.57 -26.30
N ILE A 174 -10.89 -8.75 -25.61
CA ILE A 174 -10.48 -7.42 -25.16
C ILE A 174 -9.32 -7.52 -24.15
N GLU A 175 -9.44 -8.33 -23.11
CA GLU A 175 -8.35 -8.54 -22.13
C GLU A 175 -7.09 -9.12 -22.77
N PHE A 176 -7.23 -10.02 -23.76
CA PHE A 176 -6.09 -10.59 -24.47
C PHE A 176 -5.30 -9.54 -25.27
N ASN A 177 -5.97 -8.49 -25.76
CA ASN A 177 -5.30 -7.39 -26.46
C ASN A 177 -4.57 -6.43 -25.51
N TYR A 178 -4.80 -6.48 -24.20
CA TYR A 178 -4.13 -5.60 -23.24
C TYR A 178 -2.60 -5.67 -23.35
N MET A 179 -2.07 -6.89 -23.46
CA MET A 179 -0.63 -7.14 -23.58
C MET A 179 -0.02 -6.46 -24.82
N ILE A 180 -0.77 -6.40 -25.91
CA ILE A 180 -0.35 -5.76 -27.16
C ILE A 180 -0.28 -4.24 -26.96
N LEU A 181 -1.31 -3.66 -26.34
CA LEU A 181 -1.40 -2.21 -26.11
C LEU A 181 -0.31 -1.73 -25.15
N GLN A 182 -0.10 -2.42 -24.02
CA GLN A 182 0.98 -2.08 -23.09
C GLN A 182 2.38 -2.24 -23.72
N SER A 183 2.55 -3.25 -24.58
CA SER A 183 3.80 -3.41 -25.33
C SER A 183 4.05 -2.25 -26.27
N TYR A 184 3.00 -1.78 -26.96
CA TYR A 184 3.08 -0.66 -27.88
C TYR A 184 3.34 0.67 -27.16
N ASP A 185 2.83 0.86 -25.94
CA ASP A 185 3.19 2.01 -25.10
C ASP A 185 4.70 2.14 -24.94
N PHE A 186 5.43 1.04 -24.74
CA PHE A 186 6.88 1.10 -24.60
C PHE A 186 7.57 1.53 -25.91
N VAL A 187 7.08 1.09 -27.06
CA VAL A 187 7.59 1.51 -28.37
C VAL A 187 7.36 2.99 -28.61
N GLU A 188 6.15 3.47 -28.35
CA GLU A 188 5.81 4.88 -28.54
C GLU A 188 6.59 5.78 -27.58
N LEU A 189 6.68 5.43 -26.28
CA LEU A 189 7.50 6.18 -25.32
C LEU A 189 8.99 6.14 -25.66
N SER A 190 9.49 5.04 -26.23
CA SER A 190 10.85 4.97 -26.74
C SER A 190 11.07 5.91 -27.92
N ARG A 191 10.06 6.09 -28.79
CA ARG A 191 10.15 6.96 -29.97
C ARG A 191 10.02 8.44 -29.60
N THR A 192 9.07 8.79 -28.74
CA THR A 192 8.72 10.19 -28.42
C THR A 192 9.54 10.77 -27.28
N HIS A 193 9.91 9.95 -26.30
CA HIS A 193 10.60 10.39 -25.08
C HIS A 193 11.94 9.70 -24.84
N TYR A 194 12.45 8.94 -25.82
CA TYR A 194 13.69 8.16 -25.68
C TYR A 194 13.67 7.27 -24.42
N CYS A 195 12.48 6.82 -24.01
CA CYS A 195 12.31 5.91 -22.90
C CYS A 195 13.01 4.59 -23.21
N CYS A 196 13.76 4.05 -22.24
CA CYS A 196 14.51 2.81 -22.43
C CYS A 196 14.30 1.79 -21.30
N LEU A 197 13.58 2.14 -20.24
CA LEU A 197 13.31 1.25 -19.13
C LEU A 197 11.83 1.32 -18.75
N GLN A 198 11.19 0.16 -18.63
CA GLN A 198 9.88 0.04 -17.99
C GLN A 198 10.04 -0.64 -16.64
N MET A 199 9.46 -0.02 -15.62
CA MET A 199 9.39 -0.54 -14.27
C MET A 199 7.97 -0.97 -13.91
N GLY A 200 7.81 -1.94 -13.02
CA GLY A 200 6.49 -2.38 -12.56
C GLY A 200 6.55 -3.44 -11.46
N GLY A 201 5.38 -3.89 -11.00
CA GLY A 201 5.29 -5.04 -10.09
C GLY A 201 5.74 -6.35 -10.78
N SER A 202 6.10 -7.37 -10.00
CA SER A 202 6.55 -8.65 -10.55
C SER A 202 5.45 -9.38 -11.34
N ASP A 203 4.17 -9.07 -11.08
CA ASP A 203 3.02 -9.52 -11.85
C ASP A 203 2.98 -8.94 -13.28
N GLN A 204 3.69 -7.84 -13.55
CA GLN A 204 3.77 -7.18 -14.85
C GLN A 204 4.90 -7.68 -15.74
N TRP A 205 5.74 -8.62 -15.25
CA TRP A 205 6.94 -9.08 -15.96
C TRP A 205 6.67 -9.49 -17.41
N GLY A 206 5.63 -10.30 -17.64
CA GLY A 206 5.27 -10.79 -18.98
C GLY A 206 4.96 -9.65 -19.96
N ASN A 207 4.19 -8.66 -19.53
CA ASN A 207 3.81 -7.52 -20.37
C ASN A 207 5.00 -6.62 -20.65
N ILE A 208 5.85 -6.37 -19.66
CA ILE A 208 7.05 -5.54 -19.81
C ILE A 208 8.01 -6.19 -20.82
N VAL A 209 8.27 -7.49 -20.69
CA VAL A 209 9.15 -8.23 -21.61
C VAL A 209 8.60 -8.26 -23.03
N ASN A 210 7.26 -8.33 -23.20
CA ASN A 210 6.66 -8.18 -24.53
C ASN A 210 6.90 -6.81 -25.13
N GLY A 211 6.85 -5.74 -24.33
CA GLY A 211 7.23 -4.40 -24.78
C GLY A 211 8.69 -4.32 -25.25
N VAL A 212 9.62 -4.95 -24.52
CA VAL A 212 11.04 -5.04 -24.93
C VAL A 212 11.18 -5.78 -26.27
N GLU A 213 10.53 -6.92 -26.42
CA GLU A 213 10.59 -7.72 -27.66
C GLU A 213 9.90 -7.04 -28.84
N LEU A 214 8.78 -6.35 -28.61
CA LEU A 214 8.11 -5.56 -29.63
C LEU A 214 9.01 -4.40 -30.09
N GLY A 215 9.62 -3.66 -29.15
CA GLY A 215 10.57 -2.60 -29.47
C GLY A 215 11.73 -3.11 -30.33
N ARG A 216 12.30 -4.27 -30.01
CA ARG A 216 13.33 -4.91 -30.83
C ARG A 216 12.85 -5.21 -32.25
N ARG A 217 11.62 -5.69 -32.42
CA ARG A 217 11.03 -6.00 -33.74
C ARG A 217 10.67 -4.76 -34.55
N MET A 218 10.33 -3.67 -33.87
CA MET A 218 9.94 -2.39 -34.48
C MET A 218 11.12 -1.40 -34.62
N GLY A 219 12.34 -1.81 -34.25
CA GLY A 219 13.55 -1.01 -34.45
C GLY A 219 13.78 0.08 -33.40
N SER A 220 13.22 -0.06 -32.20
CA SER A 220 13.55 0.79 -31.05
C SER A 220 15.00 0.60 -30.61
N GLN A 221 15.52 1.55 -29.83
CA GLN A 221 16.77 1.38 -29.08
C GLN A 221 16.68 0.19 -28.11
N GLN A 222 17.81 -0.23 -27.53
CA GLN A 222 17.80 -1.26 -26.48
C GLN A 222 16.88 -0.85 -25.31
N LEU A 223 15.87 -1.68 -25.07
CA LEU A 223 14.90 -1.51 -23.99
C LEU A 223 15.19 -2.49 -22.84
N TYR A 224 14.85 -2.09 -21.63
CA TYR A 224 15.09 -2.84 -20.41
C TYR A 224 13.80 -3.00 -19.60
N ALA A 225 13.72 -4.12 -18.86
CA ALA A 225 12.68 -4.43 -17.90
C ALA A 225 13.27 -4.45 -16.49
N LEU A 226 12.57 -3.90 -15.50
CA LEU A 226 12.91 -4.03 -14.09
C LEU A 226 11.63 -4.16 -13.26
N THR A 227 11.51 -5.21 -12.45
CA THR A 227 10.33 -5.39 -11.59
C THR A 227 10.67 -5.34 -10.11
N THR A 228 9.67 -4.95 -9.33
CA THR A 228 9.69 -4.98 -7.86
C THR A 228 8.87 -6.13 -7.32
N PRO A 229 9.25 -6.73 -6.17
CA PRO A 229 8.50 -7.86 -5.63
C PRO A 229 7.07 -7.45 -5.29
N LEU A 230 6.13 -8.40 -5.39
CA LEU A 230 4.80 -8.23 -4.80
C LEU A 230 4.93 -7.97 -3.31
N LEU A 231 4.23 -6.94 -2.84
CA LEU A 231 4.22 -6.58 -1.43
C LEU A 231 3.33 -7.54 -0.63
N THR A 232 3.98 -8.34 0.22
CA THR A 232 3.33 -9.12 1.27
C THR A 232 3.81 -8.67 2.65
N THR A 233 3.00 -8.88 3.68
CA THR A 233 3.44 -8.84 5.08
C THR A 233 4.22 -10.10 5.45
N ALA A 234 4.90 -10.11 6.59
CA ALA A 234 5.56 -11.30 7.13
C ALA A 234 4.57 -12.44 7.39
N SER A 235 3.32 -12.12 7.74
CA SER A 235 2.19 -13.07 7.81
C SER A 235 1.68 -13.58 6.45
N GLY A 236 2.23 -13.09 5.33
CA GLY A 236 1.85 -13.50 3.97
C GLY A 236 0.63 -12.80 3.39
N ALA A 237 0.05 -11.82 4.08
CA ALA A 237 -1.07 -11.04 3.58
C ALA A 237 -0.62 -10.03 2.50
N LYS A 238 -1.40 -9.87 1.43
CA LYS A 238 -1.11 -8.86 0.39
C LYS A 238 -1.27 -7.45 0.98
N MET A 239 -0.26 -6.61 0.79
CA MET A 239 -0.38 -5.18 1.12
C MET A 239 -1.24 -4.49 0.07
N GLY A 240 -2.27 -3.75 0.49
CA GLY A 240 -3.23 -3.14 -0.44
C GLY A 240 -4.68 -3.28 0.01
N LYS A 241 -5.00 -4.28 0.82
CA LYS A 241 -6.33 -4.50 1.37
C LYS A 241 -6.24 -4.76 2.87
N THR A 242 -6.87 -3.89 3.65
CA THR A 242 -7.21 -4.14 5.04
C THR A 242 -8.56 -4.86 5.10
N ALA A 243 -8.96 -5.34 6.28
CA ALA A 243 -10.32 -5.82 6.51
C ALA A 243 -11.40 -4.77 6.15
N SER A 244 -11.05 -3.48 6.22
CA SER A 244 -11.91 -2.35 5.93
C SER A 244 -11.85 -1.87 4.47
N GLY A 245 -11.08 -2.54 3.61
CA GLY A 245 -10.91 -2.14 2.20
C GLY A 245 -9.51 -1.63 1.87
N ALA A 246 -9.39 -0.94 0.74
CA ALA A 246 -8.08 -0.49 0.23
C ALA A 246 -7.53 0.69 1.04
N VAL A 247 -6.21 0.73 1.19
CA VAL A 247 -5.49 1.86 1.77
C VAL A 247 -5.20 2.85 0.65
N TRP A 248 -6.10 3.81 0.46
CA TRP A 248 -6.01 4.82 -0.59
C TRP A 248 -4.94 5.87 -0.29
N LEU A 249 -4.42 6.52 -1.33
CA LEU A 249 -3.43 7.58 -1.19
C LEU A 249 -4.06 8.99 -1.13
N ASN A 250 -5.30 9.15 -1.62
CA ASN A 250 -6.02 10.41 -1.47
C ASN A 250 -6.61 10.54 -0.07
N ALA A 251 -6.38 11.70 0.56
CA ALA A 251 -6.85 12.01 1.91
C ALA A 251 -8.38 11.91 2.07
N ASP A 252 -9.14 12.26 1.02
CA ASP A 252 -10.61 12.21 1.03
C ASP A 252 -11.17 10.78 1.08
N LEU A 253 -10.37 9.78 0.69
CA LEU A 253 -10.76 8.36 0.70
C LEU A 253 -10.13 7.57 1.85
N PHE A 254 -8.98 8.04 2.34
CA PHE A 254 -8.28 7.45 3.48
C PHE A 254 -7.56 8.57 4.22
N SER A 255 -8.05 8.91 5.42
CA SER A 255 -7.59 10.11 6.13
C SER A 255 -6.08 10.01 6.45
N PRO A 256 -5.36 11.15 6.57
CA PRO A 256 -3.95 11.12 6.98
C PRO A 256 -3.72 10.41 8.32
N TYR A 257 -4.68 10.51 9.24
CA TYR A 257 -4.65 9.78 10.51
C TYR A 257 -4.76 8.26 10.31
N ASP A 258 -5.72 7.80 9.50
CA ASP A 258 -5.86 6.36 9.20
C ASP A 258 -4.63 5.83 8.44
N TYR A 259 -4.06 6.63 7.55
CA TYR A 259 -2.82 6.33 6.83
C TYR A 259 -1.64 6.18 7.80
N TRP A 260 -1.49 7.11 8.74
CA TRP A 260 -0.49 7.01 9.80
C TRP A 260 -0.71 5.75 10.67
N GLN A 261 -1.96 5.48 11.06
CA GLN A 261 -2.31 4.30 11.86
C GLN A 261 -2.02 2.99 11.13
N TYR A 262 -2.25 2.94 9.81
CA TYR A 262 -1.92 1.78 8.99
C TYR A 262 -0.44 1.40 9.15
N TRP A 263 0.46 2.37 8.98
CA TRP A 263 1.89 2.16 9.16
C TRP A 263 2.30 1.88 10.60
N ARG A 264 1.67 2.56 11.56
CA ARG A 264 1.93 2.34 13.00
C ARG A 264 1.63 0.90 13.42
N ASN A 265 0.68 0.26 12.75
CA ASN A 265 0.25 -1.12 13.00
C ASN A 265 1.03 -2.18 12.19
N THR A 266 2.10 -1.78 11.50
CA THR A 266 3.02 -2.70 10.81
C THR A 266 3.54 -3.80 11.77
N GLU A 267 3.66 -5.03 11.27
CA GLU A 267 4.25 -6.15 12.01
C GLU A 267 5.74 -5.90 12.29
N ASP A 268 6.24 -6.30 13.46
CA ASP A 268 7.64 -6.07 13.88
C ASP A 268 8.65 -6.55 12.82
N ALA A 269 8.38 -7.72 12.22
CA ALA A 269 9.22 -8.33 11.20
C ALA A 269 9.28 -7.53 9.88
N ASP A 270 8.33 -6.63 9.63
CA ASP A 270 8.24 -5.86 8.40
C ASP A 270 8.78 -4.43 8.53
N VAL A 271 8.94 -3.91 9.75
CA VAL A 271 9.29 -2.49 10.01
C VAL A 271 10.55 -2.09 9.25
N SER A 272 11.64 -2.86 9.37
CA SER A 272 12.91 -2.56 8.69
C SER A 272 12.75 -2.50 7.17
N ARG A 273 12.01 -3.45 6.60
CA ARG A 273 11.76 -3.53 5.17
C ARG A 273 10.91 -2.36 4.69
N PHE A 274 9.87 -1.97 5.44
CA PHE A 274 8.99 -0.87 5.06
C PHE A 274 9.66 0.50 5.24
N LEU A 275 10.53 0.65 6.22
CA LEU A 275 11.41 1.83 6.32
C LEU A 275 12.24 2.01 5.04
N LYS A 276 12.79 0.92 4.48
CA LYS A 276 13.54 0.97 3.22
C LYS A 276 12.69 1.31 2.00
N LEU A 277 11.48 0.75 1.92
CA LEU A 277 10.63 0.80 0.73
C LEU A 277 9.70 2.02 0.65
N PHE A 278 9.32 2.62 1.78
CA PHE A 278 8.27 3.64 1.83
C PHE A 278 8.68 4.94 2.51
N THR A 279 9.97 5.10 2.81
CA THR A 279 10.52 6.36 3.32
C THR A 279 11.75 6.78 2.52
N ILE A 280 12.14 8.04 2.70
CA ILE A 280 13.38 8.61 2.15
C ILE A 280 14.50 8.68 3.19
N LEU A 281 14.34 8.02 4.34
CA LEU A 281 15.33 8.03 5.42
C LEU A 281 16.69 7.50 4.96
N PRO A 282 17.79 8.08 5.43
CA PRO A 282 19.14 7.53 5.24
C PRO A 282 19.25 6.06 5.67
N LEU A 283 20.04 5.26 4.96
CA LEU A 283 20.14 3.81 5.24
C LEU A 283 20.77 3.51 6.61
N ASP A 284 21.70 4.33 7.07
CA ASP A 284 22.29 4.27 8.41
C ASP A 284 21.25 4.50 9.51
N GLU A 285 20.35 5.48 9.31
CA GLU A 285 19.23 5.71 10.20
C GLU A 285 18.26 4.51 10.21
N ILE A 286 17.99 3.93 9.05
CA ILE A 286 17.18 2.71 8.96
C ILE A 286 17.86 1.54 9.70
N VAL A 287 19.19 1.38 9.58
CA VAL A 287 19.95 0.36 10.31
C VAL A 287 19.82 0.57 11.82
N ARG A 288 19.96 1.82 12.29
CA ARG A 288 19.80 2.18 13.70
C ARG A 288 18.40 1.81 14.21
N LEU A 289 17.34 2.19 13.48
CA LEU A 289 15.96 1.89 13.84
C LEU A 289 15.64 0.39 13.78
N SER A 290 16.27 -0.33 12.85
CA SER A 290 16.09 -1.78 12.69
C SER A 290 16.75 -2.60 13.81
N ALA A 291 17.67 -1.99 14.58
CA ALA A 291 18.29 -2.62 15.74
C ALA A 291 17.39 -2.56 17.00
N LEU A 292 16.34 -1.74 16.99
CA LEU A 292 15.40 -1.63 18.11
C LEU A 292 14.54 -2.88 18.22
N ALA A 293 14.40 -3.42 19.43
CA ALA A 293 13.65 -4.64 19.72
C ALA A 293 12.79 -4.49 20.97
N GLY A 294 11.94 -5.48 21.23
CA GLY A 294 11.06 -5.47 22.41
C GLY A 294 10.12 -4.26 22.40
N SER A 295 10.08 -3.50 23.49
CA SER A 295 9.25 -2.29 23.56
C SER A 295 9.77 -1.13 22.69
N GLU A 296 11.08 -1.07 22.42
CA GLU A 296 11.72 0.03 21.69
C GLU A 296 11.35 0.06 20.21
N ILE A 297 10.94 -1.09 19.64
CA ILE A 297 10.51 -1.16 18.23
C ILE A 297 9.30 -0.24 17.94
N ASN A 298 8.54 0.15 18.98
CA ASN A 298 7.47 1.12 18.82
C ASN A 298 7.97 2.47 18.32
N GLU A 299 9.20 2.86 18.65
CA GLU A 299 9.80 4.08 18.09
C GLU A 299 10.07 3.93 16.59
N ALA A 300 10.60 2.80 16.14
CA ALA A 300 10.78 2.53 14.71
C ALA A 300 9.44 2.54 13.95
N LYS A 301 8.36 2.02 14.55
CA LYS A 301 7.00 2.08 13.96
C LYS A 301 6.43 3.48 13.90
N LYS A 302 6.65 4.32 14.93
CA LYS A 302 6.25 5.73 14.92
C LYS A 302 7.00 6.50 13.84
N VAL A 303 8.31 6.26 13.70
CA VAL A 303 9.12 6.88 12.65
C VAL A 303 8.62 6.45 11.27
N LEU A 304 8.43 5.15 11.03
CA LEU A 304 7.86 4.65 9.77
C LEU A 304 6.53 5.33 9.45
N ALA A 305 5.61 5.38 10.41
CA ALA A 305 4.31 6.00 10.22
C ALA A 305 4.40 7.49 9.91
N THR A 306 5.23 8.21 10.66
CA THR A 306 5.36 9.66 10.50
C THR A 306 6.03 10.00 9.18
N GLU A 307 7.11 9.33 8.80
CA GLU A 307 7.84 9.62 7.56
C GLU A 307 7.07 9.19 6.31
N ALA A 308 6.38 8.05 6.36
CA ALA A 308 5.52 7.62 5.24
C ALA A 308 4.31 8.56 5.05
N THR A 309 3.68 9.01 6.15
CA THR A 309 2.59 9.99 6.11
C THR A 309 3.09 11.36 5.66
N ALA A 310 4.26 11.80 6.13
CA ALA A 310 4.83 13.09 5.76
C ALA A 310 5.14 13.16 4.27
N LEU A 311 5.62 12.06 3.70
CA LEU A 311 5.93 11.97 2.27
C LEU A 311 4.68 12.13 1.38
N LEU A 312 3.54 11.57 1.80
CA LEU A 312 2.30 11.60 1.00
C LEU A 312 1.42 12.81 1.31
N HIS A 313 1.20 13.11 2.59
CA HIS A 313 0.23 14.11 3.05
C HIS A 313 0.87 15.41 3.54
N GLY A 314 2.21 15.47 3.60
CA GLY A 314 2.96 16.60 4.12
C GLY A 314 3.27 16.48 5.62
N ARG A 315 4.32 17.19 6.04
CA ARG A 315 4.87 17.08 7.40
C ARG A 315 3.86 17.46 8.49
N GLU A 316 3.13 18.55 8.29
CA GLU A 316 2.12 19.04 9.23
C GLU A 316 1.04 17.99 9.52
N ALA A 317 0.44 17.40 8.49
CA ALA A 317 -0.56 16.35 8.64
C ALA A 317 -0.02 15.10 9.33
N ALA A 318 1.26 14.76 9.11
CA ALA A 318 1.91 13.64 9.77
C ALA A 318 2.15 13.90 11.26
N ASP A 319 2.60 15.10 11.62
CA ASP A 319 2.82 15.51 13.00
C ASP A 319 1.48 15.61 13.76
N GLU A 320 0.41 16.11 13.11
CA GLU A 320 -0.95 16.12 13.67
C GLU A 320 -1.47 14.69 13.91
N ALA A 321 -1.28 13.79 12.95
CA ALA A 321 -1.68 12.38 13.09
C ALA A 321 -0.91 11.68 14.23
N ALA A 322 0.40 11.93 14.33
CA ALA A 322 1.24 11.41 15.39
C ALA A 322 0.83 11.93 16.77
N GLU A 323 0.53 13.23 16.88
CA GLU A 323 0.08 13.86 18.12
C GLU A 323 -1.32 13.36 18.52
N THR A 324 -2.22 13.20 17.55
CA THR A 324 -3.56 12.62 17.79
C THR A 324 -3.45 11.18 18.28
N ALA A 325 -2.56 10.38 17.69
CA ALA A 325 -2.28 9.02 18.16
C ALA A 325 -1.67 9.00 19.57
N ARG A 326 -0.74 9.93 19.87
CA ARG A 326 -0.14 10.09 21.20
C ARG A 326 -1.21 10.43 22.23
N LYS A 327 -2.02 11.46 21.97
CA LYS A 327 -3.15 11.85 22.82
C LYS A 327 -4.16 10.72 22.98
N THR A 328 -4.51 9.99 21.91
CA THR A 328 -5.48 8.88 22.00
C THR A 328 -4.92 7.72 22.84
N PHE A 329 -3.62 7.47 22.78
CA PHE A 329 -2.97 6.47 23.63
C PHE A 329 -2.83 6.94 25.09
N GLU A 330 -2.39 8.18 25.30
CA GLU A 330 -2.27 8.79 26.64
C GLU A 330 -3.63 9.03 27.30
N GLN A 331 -4.66 9.39 26.54
CA GLN A 331 -6.06 9.52 26.98
C GLN A 331 -6.75 8.14 27.06
N GLY A 332 -6.29 7.15 26.30
CA GLY A 332 -6.65 5.75 26.51
C GLY A 332 -6.06 5.18 27.82
N VAL A 333 -5.01 5.82 28.34
CA VAL A 333 -4.44 5.59 29.67
C VAL A 333 -5.05 6.54 30.71
N ALA A 334 -5.49 7.74 30.33
CA ALA A 334 -6.19 8.66 31.22
C ALA A 334 -7.63 8.17 31.44
N ALA A 335 -7.92 7.76 32.67
CA ALA A 335 -9.23 7.32 33.11
C ALA A 335 -10.34 8.39 33.02
N ASP A 336 -10.16 9.51 32.30
CA ASP A 336 -11.10 10.64 32.30
C ASP A 336 -11.97 10.75 31.03
N THR A 337 -11.69 9.97 29.96
CA THR A 337 -12.48 9.98 28.71
C THR A 337 -13.26 8.70 28.44
N LEU A 338 -13.21 7.72 29.34
CA LEU A 338 -13.96 6.49 29.19
C LEU A 338 -15.46 6.74 29.42
N PRO A 339 -16.36 6.08 28.66
CA PRO A 339 -17.79 6.15 28.91
C PRO A 339 -18.04 5.82 30.38
N THR A 340 -18.69 6.73 31.09
CA THR A 340 -18.97 6.59 32.52
C THR A 340 -20.45 6.29 32.69
N VAL A 341 -20.74 5.25 33.47
CA VAL A 341 -22.10 4.88 33.88
C VAL A 341 -22.20 5.14 35.37
N SER A 342 -23.10 6.04 35.74
CA SER A 342 -23.38 6.33 37.14
C SER A 342 -24.29 5.26 37.73
N PHE A 343 -24.06 4.92 39.00
CA PHE A 343 -24.89 3.97 39.75
C PHE A 343 -25.02 4.39 41.21
N SER A 344 -25.97 3.82 41.94
CA SER A 344 -26.28 4.27 43.30
C SER A 344 -25.13 3.96 44.26
N ARG A 345 -24.70 4.97 45.03
CA ARG A 345 -23.74 4.75 46.12
C ARG A 345 -24.21 3.70 47.13
N ILE A 346 -25.51 3.62 47.39
CA ILE A 346 -26.12 2.64 48.30
C ILE A 346 -25.89 1.20 47.80
N GLU A 347 -25.93 0.99 46.48
CA GLU A 347 -25.67 -0.33 45.87
C GLU A 347 -24.19 -0.72 45.98
N LEU A 348 -23.27 0.25 45.92
CA LEU A 348 -21.85 0.01 46.15
C LEU A 348 -21.57 -0.39 47.60
N ASP A 349 -22.19 0.31 48.55
CA ASP A 349 -22.01 0.08 49.99
C ASP A 349 -22.58 -1.29 50.41
N ALA A 350 -23.68 -1.74 49.79
CA ALA A 350 -24.23 -3.09 49.95
C ALA A 350 -23.37 -4.18 49.27
N GLY A 351 -22.57 -3.78 48.27
CA GLY A 351 -21.73 -4.64 47.45
C GLY A 351 -22.43 -5.12 46.19
N ILE A 352 -21.95 -4.67 45.02
CA ILE A 352 -22.51 -5.04 43.72
C ILE A 352 -21.80 -6.29 43.17
N GLY A 353 -22.58 -7.30 42.77
CA GLY A 353 -22.02 -8.49 42.12
C GLY A 353 -21.34 -8.15 40.80
N VAL A 354 -20.16 -8.72 40.54
CA VAL A 354 -19.34 -8.41 39.36
C VAL A 354 -20.10 -8.62 38.05
N LEU A 355 -20.90 -9.69 37.95
CA LEU A 355 -21.71 -9.97 36.76
C LEU A 355 -22.73 -8.86 36.49
N THR A 356 -23.39 -8.38 37.54
CA THR A 356 -24.38 -7.29 37.48
C THR A 356 -23.70 -5.99 37.10
N ALA A 357 -22.51 -5.71 37.62
CA ALA A 357 -21.72 -4.53 37.28
C ALA A 357 -21.38 -4.46 35.77
N PHE A 358 -21.01 -5.58 35.14
CA PHE A 358 -20.74 -5.63 33.70
C PHE A 358 -22.00 -5.47 32.82
N VAL A 359 -23.16 -5.93 33.31
CA VAL A 359 -24.46 -5.70 32.64
C VAL A 359 -24.88 -4.24 32.77
N LEU A 360 -24.76 -3.68 33.98
CA LEU A 360 -25.07 -2.28 34.26
C LEU A 360 -24.22 -1.33 33.40
N ALA A 361 -22.94 -1.65 33.24
CA ALA A 361 -22.04 -0.93 32.34
C ALA A 361 -22.37 -1.11 30.85
N GLY A 362 -23.32 -1.97 30.45
CA GLY A 362 -23.65 -2.21 29.04
C GLY A 362 -22.55 -2.93 28.25
N LEU A 363 -21.55 -3.51 28.93
CA LEU A 363 -20.48 -4.26 28.27
C LEU A 363 -20.98 -5.60 27.74
N VAL A 364 -21.95 -6.20 28.44
CA VAL A 364 -22.57 -7.49 28.11
C VAL A 364 -24.10 -7.41 28.26
N PRO A 365 -24.87 -8.17 27.45
CA PRO A 365 -26.33 -8.07 27.43
C PRO A 365 -27.03 -8.80 28.60
N SER A 366 -26.34 -9.70 29.31
CA SER A 366 -26.92 -10.43 30.45
C SER A 366 -25.84 -10.97 31.40
N THR A 367 -26.24 -11.32 32.63
CA THR A 367 -25.34 -11.94 33.62
C THR A 367 -24.86 -13.34 33.19
N GLY A 368 -25.64 -14.03 32.36
CA GLY A 368 -25.25 -15.30 31.73
C GLY A 368 -24.08 -15.12 30.76
N GLU A 369 -24.12 -14.06 29.94
CA GLU A 369 -23.01 -13.72 29.03
C GLU A 369 -21.78 -13.23 29.81
N ALA A 370 -21.97 -12.43 30.87
CA ALA A 370 -20.89 -12.03 31.76
C ALA A 370 -20.13 -13.25 32.34
N ARG A 371 -20.85 -14.27 32.79
CA ARG A 371 -20.26 -15.49 33.35
C ARG A 371 -19.47 -16.28 32.32
N ARG A 372 -19.97 -16.38 31.08
CA ARG A 372 -19.26 -17.02 29.97
C ARG A 372 -17.96 -16.28 29.64
N GLN A 373 -18.00 -14.94 29.61
CA GLN A 373 -16.82 -14.12 29.35
C GLN A 373 -15.77 -14.23 30.46
N ILE A 374 -16.17 -14.36 31.74
CA ILE A 374 -15.24 -14.65 32.85
C ILE A 374 -14.54 -15.99 32.67
N GLN A 375 -15.28 -17.05 32.32
CA GLN A 375 -14.71 -18.38 32.07
C GLN A 375 -13.74 -18.37 30.88
N GLY A 376 -13.98 -17.51 29.89
CA GLY A 376 -13.09 -17.27 28.76
C GLY A 376 -11.94 -16.28 29.02
N GLY A 377 -11.80 -15.74 30.24
CA GLY A 377 -10.77 -14.76 30.59
C GLY A 377 -10.94 -13.38 29.90
N GLY A 378 -12.16 -13.04 29.50
CA GLY A 378 -12.47 -11.85 28.71
C GLY A 378 -12.75 -10.57 29.52
N LEU A 379 -13.00 -10.67 30.84
CA LEU A 379 -13.41 -9.55 31.69
C LEU A 379 -12.35 -9.13 32.70
N ARG A 380 -12.17 -7.81 32.88
CA ARG A 380 -11.25 -7.23 33.87
C ARG A 380 -11.88 -6.11 34.68
N VAL A 381 -11.53 -6.04 35.97
CA VAL A 381 -11.87 -4.96 36.90
C VAL A 381 -10.56 -4.27 37.29
N ASN A 382 -10.45 -2.96 37.09
CA ASN A 382 -9.24 -2.19 37.37
C ASN A 382 -7.96 -2.84 36.79
N ASP A 383 -8.09 -3.29 35.53
CA ASP A 383 -7.08 -4.01 34.74
C ASP A 383 -6.68 -5.41 35.24
N ASN A 384 -7.25 -5.87 36.36
CA ASN A 384 -7.09 -7.22 36.90
C ASN A 384 -8.12 -8.18 36.31
N LEU A 385 -7.69 -9.39 35.96
CA LEU A 385 -8.59 -10.42 35.43
C LEU A 385 -9.61 -10.85 36.48
N VAL A 386 -10.89 -10.89 36.09
CA VAL A 386 -11.94 -11.47 36.94
C VAL A 386 -11.94 -12.98 36.75
N SER A 387 -11.64 -13.73 37.81
CA SER A 387 -11.63 -15.20 37.80
C SER A 387 -12.84 -15.82 38.50
N ASP A 388 -13.46 -15.10 39.44
CA ASP A 388 -14.61 -15.57 40.22
C ASP A 388 -15.90 -14.85 39.79
N PRO A 389 -16.88 -15.56 39.17
CA PRO A 389 -18.20 -15.02 38.86
C PRO A 389 -19.03 -14.58 40.07
N ARG A 390 -18.62 -14.91 41.30
CA ARG A 390 -19.26 -14.51 42.56
C ARG A 390 -18.58 -13.31 43.22
N ALA A 391 -17.53 -12.74 42.61
CA ALA A 391 -16.87 -11.56 43.12
C ALA A 391 -17.86 -10.40 43.29
N VAL A 392 -17.61 -9.59 44.31
CA VAL A 392 -18.44 -8.43 44.69
C VAL A 392 -17.55 -7.21 44.71
N LEU A 393 -17.95 -6.16 44.01
CA LEU A 393 -17.26 -4.87 43.98
C LEU A 393 -17.78 -4.01 45.15
N ARG A 394 -16.84 -3.37 45.85
CA ARG A 394 -17.10 -2.51 47.02
C ARG A 394 -16.31 -1.21 46.91
N GLU A 395 -16.45 -0.36 47.92
CA GLU A 395 -15.73 0.92 48.00
C GLU A 395 -14.20 0.77 47.84
N GLY A 396 -13.60 -0.31 48.36
CA GLY A 396 -12.18 -0.60 48.21
C GLY A 396 -11.71 -0.86 46.77
N ASP A 397 -12.63 -1.05 45.83
CA ASP A 397 -12.34 -1.20 44.41
C ASP A 397 -12.36 0.15 43.66
N LEU A 398 -12.68 1.27 44.32
CA LEU A 398 -12.62 2.59 43.71
C LEU A 398 -11.17 3.03 43.50
N ARG A 399 -10.89 3.54 42.30
CA ARG A 399 -9.68 4.29 41.95
C ARG A 399 -10.12 5.64 41.40
N ASP A 400 -9.67 6.72 42.03
CA ASP A 400 -10.03 8.09 41.65
C ASP A 400 -11.55 8.30 41.57
N GLY A 401 -12.31 7.66 42.47
CA GLY A 401 -13.76 7.75 42.54
C GLY A 401 -14.53 6.93 41.51
N THR A 402 -13.89 6.05 40.73
CA THR A 402 -14.55 5.16 39.76
C THR A 402 -14.01 3.72 39.81
N ILE A 403 -14.73 2.77 39.18
CA ILE A 403 -14.27 1.40 38.96
C ILE A 403 -14.18 1.15 37.45
N LYS A 404 -13.00 0.77 36.94
CA LYS A 404 -12.81 0.49 35.51
C LYS A 404 -13.20 -0.93 35.16
N LEU A 405 -14.21 -1.10 34.31
CA LEU A 405 -14.61 -2.38 33.74
C LEU A 405 -14.14 -2.51 32.29
N SER A 406 -13.56 -3.65 31.95
CA SER A 406 -13.03 -3.90 30.60
C SER A 406 -13.49 -5.25 30.05
N MET A 407 -13.85 -5.26 28.77
CA MET A 407 -14.11 -6.47 28.00
C MET A 407 -13.15 -6.54 26.80
N GLY A 408 -12.23 -7.50 26.83
CA GLY A 408 -11.16 -7.58 25.84
C GLY A 408 -10.22 -6.36 25.86
N LYS A 409 -9.61 -6.06 24.71
CA LYS A 409 -8.56 -5.02 24.58
C LYS A 409 -9.06 -3.62 24.17
N LYS A 410 -10.35 -3.48 23.82
CA LYS A 410 -10.88 -2.26 23.18
C LYS A 410 -12.12 -1.67 23.85
N ARG A 411 -12.85 -2.44 24.68
CA ARG A 411 -14.11 -1.97 25.30
C ARG A 411 -13.88 -1.74 26.79
N HIS A 412 -13.85 -0.48 27.19
CA HIS A 412 -13.60 -0.04 28.57
C HIS A 412 -14.69 0.95 28.99
N ILE A 413 -15.24 0.80 30.19
CA ILE A 413 -16.29 1.66 30.77
C ILE A 413 -15.95 1.89 32.24
N LEU A 414 -16.26 3.08 32.75
CA LEU A 414 -16.11 3.42 34.16
C LEU A 414 -17.47 3.33 34.87
N LEU A 415 -17.50 2.70 36.03
CA LEU A 415 -18.62 2.79 36.95
C LEU A 415 -18.33 3.85 38.00
N LYS A 416 -19.21 4.84 38.12
CA LYS A 416 -19.08 5.92 39.09
C LYS A 416 -20.25 5.88 40.08
N PRO A 417 -20.00 5.70 41.39
CA PRO A 417 -21.06 5.82 42.37
C PRO A 417 -21.47 7.28 42.52
N GLU A 418 -22.78 7.55 42.50
CA GLU A 418 -23.39 8.87 42.74
C GLU A 418 -24.33 8.86 43.95
#